data_AF-A0AAE3SYD2-F1
#
_entry.id   AF-A0AAE3SYD2-F1
#
_cell.length_a   1.000
_cell.length_b   1.000
_cell.length_c   1.000
_cell.angle_alpha   90.00
_cell.angle_beta   90.00
_cell.angle_gamma   90.00
#
_symmetry.space_group_name_H-M   'P 1'
#
loop_
_entity.id
_entity.type
_entity.pdbx_description
1 polymer ?
#
loop_
_entity_poly.entity_id
_entity_poly.type
_entity_poly.pdbx_seq_one_letter_code
_entity_poly.pdbx_strand_id
1 'polypeptide(L)'
;MPAGVAAEHWPFHVVRLWDLPSRLTPPLLLAGLLAAWGTGIAGWLGPHRALDIALPWLALFHLLWPLCGPRRLQVRRRLQSPGWHASFAAWAPRALGPGRLAMLARALVLLCLLGAALTGSLAAMPRLHLDLALAALGLLLAQLAGALWQHRRSGDALLPALLKGLGTGRLDEALRHGSAR
;
A
#
# COMPACT_ATOMS: atom_id res chain seq x y z
N MET A 1 -48.18 10.85 9.41
CA MET A 1 -47.37 10.21 8.35
C MET A 1 -45.94 10.66 8.53
N PRO A 2 -44.97 9.79 8.85
CA PRO A 2 -43.59 10.20 8.98
C PRO A 2 -43.04 10.58 7.61
N ALA A 3 -42.31 11.71 7.58
CA ALA A 3 -41.66 12.25 6.40
C ALA A 3 -40.86 11.17 5.66
N GLY A 4 -41.09 11.08 4.35
CA GLY A 4 -40.37 10.18 3.47
C GLY A 4 -38.87 10.32 3.69
N VAL A 5 -38.23 9.22 4.07
CA VAL A 5 -36.80 9.04 3.91
C VAL A 5 -36.54 9.23 2.43
N ALA A 6 -36.11 10.43 2.04
CA ALA A 6 -35.53 10.65 0.73
C ALA A 6 -34.49 9.55 0.56
N ALA A 7 -34.69 8.67 -0.42
CA ALA A 7 -33.66 7.77 -0.86
C ALA A 7 -32.48 8.67 -1.26
N GLU A 8 -31.52 8.85 -0.35
CA GLU A 8 -30.21 9.43 -0.63
C GLU A 8 -29.70 8.61 -1.81
N HIS A 9 -29.84 9.15 -3.01
CA HIS A 9 -29.20 8.64 -4.20
C HIS A 9 -27.72 8.66 -3.86
N TRP A 10 -27.15 7.51 -3.52
CA TRP A 10 -25.73 7.38 -3.24
C TRP A 10 -24.97 7.53 -4.56
N PRO A 11 -24.43 8.71 -4.92
CA PRO A 11 -23.85 8.88 -6.23
C PRO A 11 -22.37 8.56 -6.06
N PHE A 12 -22.01 7.30 -6.29
CA PHE A 12 -20.60 6.99 -6.49
C PHE A 12 -20.16 7.66 -7.79
N HIS A 13 -19.18 8.54 -7.69
CA HIS A 13 -18.58 9.21 -8.84
C HIS A 13 -17.21 8.60 -9.13
N VAL A 14 -16.76 8.70 -10.38
CA VAL A 14 -15.35 8.45 -10.71
C VAL A 14 -14.55 9.62 -10.18
N VAL A 15 -13.81 9.42 -9.10
CA VAL A 15 -13.00 10.46 -8.44
C VAL A 15 -11.54 10.03 -8.34
N ARG A 16 -10.63 11.01 -8.25
CA ARG A 16 -9.22 10.72 -7.99
C ARG A 16 -9.05 10.34 -6.53
N LEU A 17 -8.78 9.06 -6.29
CA LEU A 17 -8.57 8.51 -4.98
C LEU A 17 -7.07 8.40 -4.66
N TRP A 18 -6.25 8.00 -5.62
CA TRP A 18 -4.85 7.72 -5.33
C TRP A 18 -3.94 8.80 -5.93
N ASP A 19 -3.05 9.33 -5.10
CA ASP A 19 -1.97 10.19 -5.55
C ASP A 19 -0.85 9.35 -6.16
N LEU A 20 0.09 10.01 -6.83
CA LEU A 20 1.17 9.31 -7.55
C LEU A 20 2.02 8.42 -6.61
N PRO A 21 2.48 8.89 -5.43
CA PRO A 21 3.34 8.07 -4.59
C PRO A 21 2.64 6.81 -4.07
N SER A 22 1.37 6.88 -3.69
CA SER A 22 0.59 5.72 -3.24
C SER A 22 0.45 4.63 -4.32
N ARG A 23 0.52 5.01 -5.60
CA ARG A 23 0.40 4.09 -6.74
C ARG A 23 1.73 3.48 -7.15
N LEU A 24 2.80 4.27 -7.10
CA LEU A 24 4.12 3.83 -7.55
C LEU A 24 4.87 3.03 -6.49
N THR A 25 4.66 3.32 -5.20
CA THR A 25 5.49 2.70 -4.15
C THR A 25 5.37 1.17 -4.09
N PRO A 26 4.16 0.56 -4.08
CA PRO A 26 4.04 -0.90 -4.06
C PRO A 26 4.72 -1.63 -5.24
N PRO A 27 4.51 -1.24 -6.51
CA PRO A 27 5.20 -1.89 -7.62
C PRO A 27 6.70 -1.60 -7.63
N LEU A 28 7.16 -0.43 -7.16
CA LEU A 28 8.59 -0.16 -7.01
C LEU A 28 9.23 -1.04 -5.94
N LEU A 29 8.55 -1.28 -4.81
CA LEU A 29 9.01 -2.24 -3.79
C LEU A 29 9.13 -3.65 -4.36
N LEU A 30 8.13 -4.08 -5.14
CA LEU A 30 8.14 -5.41 -5.76
C LEU A 30 9.28 -5.52 -6.77
N ALA A 31 9.42 -4.54 -7.67
CA ALA A 31 10.50 -4.51 -8.65
C ALA A 31 11.87 -4.49 -7.98
N GLY A 32 12.05 -3.71 -6.91
CA GLY A 32 13.29 -3.65 -6.16
C GLY A 32 13.63 -4.97 -5.45
N LEU A 33 12.64 -5.66 -4.86
CA LEU A 33 12.82 -7.00 -4.28
C LEU A 33 13.22 -8.04 -5.33
N LEU A 34 12.58 -8.02 -6.49
CA LEU A 34 12.93 -8.91 -7.61
C LEU A 34 14.32 -8.60 -8.16
N ALA A 35 14.70 -7.32 -8.23
CA ALA A 35 16.05 -6.91 -8.61
C ALA A 35 17.08 -7.34 -7.56
N ALA A 36 16.76 -7.27 -6.27
CA ALA A 36 17.64 -7.73 -5.19
C ALA A 36 17.86 -9.24 -5.28
N TRP A 37 16.80 -10.00 -5.54
CA TRP A 37 16.87 -11.43 -5.79
C TRP A 37 17.75 -11.76 -7.01
N GLY A 38 17.51 -11.11 -8.15
CA GLY A 38 18.27 -11.32 -9.37
C GLY A 38 19.75 -10.94 -9.25
N THR A 39 20.06 -9.83 -8.58
CA THR A 39 21.44 -9.41 -8.31
C THR A 39 22.14 -10.37 -7.34
N GLY A 40 21.41 -10.97 -6.39
CA GLY A 40 21.93 -12.02 -5.50
C GLY A 40 22.31 -13.28 -6.28
N ILE A 41 21.44 -13.77 -7.18
CA ILE A 41 21.74 -14.93 -8.04
C ILE A 41 22.93 -14.67 -8.97
N ALA A 42 23.00 -13.46 -9.54
CA ALA A 42 24.07 -13.08 -10.45
C ALA A 42 25.41 -12.80 -9.75
N GLY A 43 25.47 -12.82 -8.41
CA GLY A 43 26.67 -12.49 -7.64
C GLY A 43 27.05 -11.01 -7.69
N TRP A 44 26.15 -10.11 -8.09
CA TRP A 44 26.40 -8.68 -8.20
C TRP A 44 26.28 -8.00 -6.83
N LEU A 45 27.30 -8.18 -5.99
CA LEU A 45 27.29 -7.77 -4.58
C LEU A 45 27.10 -6.26 -4.37
N GLY A 46 27.66 -5.41 -5.23
CA GLY A 46 27.51 -3.95 -5.13
C GLY A 46 26.04 -3.51 -5.28
N PRO A 47 25.40 -3.80 -6.43
CA PRO A 47 23.97 -3.54 -6.65
C PRO A 47 23.07 -4.21 -5.61
N HIS A 48 23.36 -5.46 -5.21
CA HIS A 48 22.57 -6.18 -4.20
C HIS A 48 22.56 -5.42 -2.87
N ARG A 49 23.73 -5.02 -2.36
CA ARG A 49 23.84 -4.23 -1.13
C ARG A 49 23.17 -2.86 -1.23
N ALA A 50 23.25 -2.22 -2.40
CA ALA A 50 22.56 -0.94 -2.61
C ALA A 50 21.03 -1.11 -2.48
N LEU A 51 20.48 -2.22 -2.98
CA LEU A 51 19.06 -2.54 -2.86
C LEU A 51 18.67 -2.91 -1.42
N ASP A 52 19.50 -3.68 -0.71
CA ASP A 52 19.27 -3.98 0.72
C ASP A 52 19.16 -2.73 1.58
N ILE A 53 19.92 -1.68 1.24
CA ILE A 53 19.85 -0.39 1.94
C ILE A 53 18.63 0.42 1.47
N ALA A 54 18.36 0.46 0.16
CA ALA A 54 17.31 1.31 -0.41
C ALA A 54 15.88 0.82 -0.11
N LEU A 55 15.65 -0.49 -0.10
CA LEU A 55 14.32 -1.09 0.08
C LEU A 55 13.67 -0.75 1.44
N PRO A 56 14.37 -0.81 2.59
CA PRO A 56 13.84 -0.35 3.87
C PRO A 56 13.38 1.11 3.83
N TRP A 57 14.12 2.02 3.19
CA TRP A 57 13.71 3.43 3.07
C TRP A 57 12.45 3.59 2.24
N LEU A 58 12.34 2.85 1.13
CA LEU A 58 11.14 2.86 0.30
C LEU A 58 9.94 2.25 1.05
N ALA A 59 10.14 1.21 1.86
CA ALA A 59 9.09 0.62 2.68
C ALA A 59 8.67 1.54 3.83
N LEU A 60 9.61 2.27 4.43
CA LEU A 60 9.32 3.31 5.41
C LEU A 60 8.49 4.43 4.79
N PHE A 61 8.87 4.89 3.59
CA PHE A 61 8.06 5.84 2.84
C PHE A 61 6.65 5.28 2.58
N HIS A 62 6.54 4.01 2.16
CA HIS A 62 5.25 3.36 1.92
C HIS A 62 4.35 3.32 3.17
N LEU A 63 4.96 3.11 4.34
CA LEU A 63 4.28 3.10 5.63
C LEU A 63 3.85 4.50 6.07
N LEU A 64 4.73 5.49 5.94
CA LEU A 64 4.51 6.84 6.47
C LEU A 64 3.66 7.72 5.55
N TRP A 65 3.76 7.56 4.23
CA TRP A 65 3.07 8.40 3.26
C TRP A 65 1.55 8.53 3.50
N PRO A 66 0.80 7.46 3.82
CA PRO A 66 -0.61 7.58 4.19
C PRO A 66 -0.84 8.50 5.41
N LEU A 67 0.09 8.58 6.35
CA LEU A 67 -0.05 9.34 7.60
C LEU A 67 0.27 10.82 7.45
N CYS A 68 1.09 11.20 6.46
CA CYS A 68 1.48 12.59 6.20
C CYS A 68 0.90 13.17 4.91
N GLY A 69 0.52 12.32 3.95
CA GLY A 69 0.07 12.71 2.62
C GLY A 69 -1.35 13.29 2.56
N PRO A 70 -1.89 13.46 1.34
CA PRO A 70 -3.18 14.10 1.09
C PRO A 70 -4.37 13.45 1.80
N ARG A 71 -4.24 12.17 2.21
CA ARG A 71 -5.30 11.39 2.87
C ARG A 71 -5.15 11.27 4.38
N ARG A 72 -4.18 11.97 4.99
CA ARG A 72 -3.84 11.81 6.43
C ARG A 72 -5.03 11.88 7.38
N LEU A 73 -6.00 12.76 7.14
CA LEU A 73 -7.17 12.92 8.03
C LEU A 73 -8.12 11.72 7.94
N GLN A 74 -8.35 11.21 6.73
CA GLN A 74 -9.18 10.02 6.51
C GLN A 74 -8.51 8.77 7.12
N VAL A 75 -7.19 8.67 6.96
CA VAL A 75 -6.33 7.63 7.55
C VAL A 75 -6.43 7.64 9.06
N ARG A 76 -6.20 8.80 9.71
CA ARG A 76 -6.25 8.94 11.17
C ARG A 76 -7.63 8.59 11.75
N ARG A 77 -8.71 9.10 11.14
CA ARG A 77 -10.08 8.79 11.55
C ARG A 77 -10.37 7.28 11.48
N ARG A 78 -9.85 6.59 10.47
CA ARG A 78 -10.00 5.13 10.33
C ARG A 78 -9.20 4.36 11.37
N LEU A 79 -7.98 4.80 11.67
CA LEU A 79 -7.17 4.19 12.74
C LEU A 79 -7.84 4.34 14.11
N GLN A 80 -8.59 5.42 14.34
CA GLN A 80 -9.34 5.67 15.57
C GLN A 80 -10.71 4.95 15.64
N SER A 81 -11.22 4.42 14.52
CA SER A 81 -12.51 3.74 14.50
C SER A 81 -12.45 2.37 15.20
N PRO A 82 -13.40 2.03 16.09
CA PRO A 82 -13.45 0.74 16.78
C PRO A 82 -13.88 -0.43 15.87
N GLY A 83 -14.43 -0.15 14.69
CA GLY A 83 -14.90 -1.15 13.73
C GLY A 83 -13.75 -1.76 12.90
N TRP A 84 -12.98 -2.67 13.48
CA TRP A 84 -11.92 -3.40 12.77
C TRP A 84 -12.47 -4.27 11.63
N HIS A 85 -13.65 -4.87 11.81
CA HIS A 85 -14.32 -5.74 10.83
C HIS A 85 -14.95 -5.01 9.63
N ALA A 86 -15.44 -3.78 9.82
CA ALA A 86 -16.18 -3.05 8.79
C ALA A 86 -15.30 -2.64 7.58
N SER A 87 -13.98 -2.85 7.69
CA SER A 87 -12.99 -2.49 6.68
C SER A 87 -13.00 -3.37 5.42
N PHE A 88 -13.65 -4.55 5.45
CA PHE A 88 -13.73 -5.44 4.29
C PHE A 88 -14.98 -5.27 3.42
N ALA A 89 -16.14 -4.94 4.01
CA ALA A 89 -17.43 -5.10 3.32
C ALA A 89 -18.13 -3.77 2.94
N ALA A 90 -17.85 -2.67 3.65
CA ALA A 90 -18.55 -1.42 3.42
C ALA A 90 -17.67 -0.45 2.62
N TRP A 91 -17.94 -0.42 1.31
CA TRP A 91 -17.59 0.63 0.34
C TRP A 91 -16.22 0.44 -0.36
N ALA A 92 -16.27 -0.20 -1.53
CA ALA A 92 -15.38 -0.06 -2.68
C ALA A 92 -14.73 1.33 -2.73
N PRO A 93 -13.40 1.53 -2.90
CA PRO A 93 -12.32 0.67 -3.39
C PRO A 93 -11.06 0.74 -2.48
N ARG A 94 -11.17 0.15 -1.29
CA ARG A 94 -10.33 0.47 -0.11
C ARG A 94 -9.11 -0.43 0.15
N ALA A 95 -8.73 -1.34 -0.75
CA ALA A 95 -7.66 -2.30 -0.45
C ALA A 95 -6.22 -1.83 -0.73
N LEU A 96 -6.04 -0.58 -1.17
CA LEU A 96 -4.78 0.16 -0.97
C LEU A 96 -4.87 1.17 0.19
N GLY A 97 -6.01 1.16 0.89
CA GLY A 97 -6.38 2.13 1.90
C GLY A 97 -5.81 1.83 3.29
N PRO A 98 -5.76 2.84 4.16
CA PRO A 98 -5.15 2.83 5.49
C PRO A 98 -5.98 2.08 6.55
N GLY A 99 -6.36 0.84 6.27
CA GLY A 99 -6.88 -0.04 7.32
C GLY A 99 -5.77 -0.37 8.32
N ARG A 100 -6.13 -0.67 9.58
CA ARG A 100 -5.15 -1.12 10.59
C ARG A 100 -4.34 -2.32 10.09
N LEU A 101 -5.00 -3.29 9.44
CA LEU A 101 -4.33 -4.47 8.85
C LEU A 101 -3.38 -4.10 7.70
N ALA A 102 -3.75 -3.16 6.84
CA ALA A 102 -2.87 -2.71 5.76
C ALA A 102 -1.64 -1.97 6.33
N MET A 103 -1.83 -1.12 7.34
CA MET A 103 -0.72 -0.45 8.03
C MET A 103 0.18 -1.44 8.77
N LEU A 104 -0.40 -2.47 9.40
CA LEU A 104 0.35 -3.55 10.02
C LEU A 104 1.16 -4.34 8.98
N ALA A 105 0.55 -4.71 7.86
CA ALA A 105 1.25 -5.42 6.78
C ALA A 105 2.42 -4.60 6.22
N ARG A 106 2.24 -3.28 6.02
CA ARG A 106 3.33 -2.36 5.63
C ARG A 106 4.43 -2.29 6.67
N ALA A 107 4.08 -2.25 7.96
CA ALA A 107 5.05 -2.25 9.05
C ALA A 107 5.82 -3.57 9.11
N LEU A 108 5.15 -4.71 8.92
CA LEU A 108 5.80 -6.02 8.87
C LEU A 108 6.76 -6.12 7.67
N VAL A 109 6.36 -5.65 6.48
CA VAL A 109 7.28 -5.57 5.33
C VAL A 109 8.51 -4.73 5.67
N LEU A 110 8.34 -3.55 6.29
CA LEU A 110 9.45 -2.72 6.71
C LEU A 110 10.37 -3.45 7.70
N LEU A 111 9.81 -4.11 8.72
CA LEU A 111 10.59 -4.84 9.72
C LEU A 111 11.38 -6.01 9.10
N CYS A 112 10.74 -6.76 8.19
CA CYS A 112 11.42 -7.83 7.45
C CYS A 112 12.57 -7.28 6.59
N LEU A 113 12.34 -6.20 5.84
CA LEU A 113 13.38 -5.58 5.02
C LEU A 113 14.53 -5.00 5.85
N LEU A 114 14.22 -4.34 6.97
CA LEU A 114 15.23 -3.80 7.88
C LEU A 114 16.05 -4.94 8.51
N GLY A 115 15.38 -6.01 8.95
CA GLY A 115 16.06 -7.20 9.46
C GLY A 115 16.93 -7.88 8.40
N ALA A 116 16.45 -7.98 7.16
CA ALA A 116 17.23 -8.51 6.04
C ALA A 116 18.48 -7.64 5.77
N ALA A 117 18.35 -6.32 5.74
CA ALA A 117 19.47 -5.40 5.53
C ALA A 117 20.53 -5.50 6.64
N LEU A 118 20.10 -5.57 7.90
CA LEU A 118 20.99 -5.70 9.06
C LEU A 118 21.70 -7.07 9.08
N THR A 119 20.99 -8.13 8.75
CA THR A 119 21.54 -9.50 8.76
C THR A 119 22.39 -9.80 7.52
N GLY A 120 22.09 -9.21 6.36
CA GLY A 120 22.91 -9.30 5.15
C GLY A 120 24.30 -8.68 5.33
N SER A 121 24.43 -7.75 6.27
CA SER A 121 25.69 -7.15 6.70
C SER A 121 26.52 -8.08 7.62
N LEU A 122 25.91 -9.13 8.17
CA LEU A 122 26.50 -10.06 9.13
C LEU A 122 26.74 -11.41 8.46
N ALA A 123 28.01 -11.73 8.17
CA ALA A 123 28.40 -12.99 7.52
C ALA A 123 27.91 -14.27 8.25
N ALA A 124 27.53 -14.15 9.52
CA ALA A 124 27.08 -15.25 10.37
C ALA A 124 25.61 -15.67 10.16
N MET A 125 24.78 -14.91 9.43
CA MET A 125 23.32 -15.13 9.39
C MET A 125 22.69 -15.20 7.98
N PRO A 126 23.23 -15.99 7.03
CA PRO A 126 22.73 -16.01 5.65
C PRO A 126 21.30 -16.55 5.50
N ARG A 127 20.92 -17.55 6.32
CA ARG A 127 19.56 -18.12 6.28
C ARG A 127 18.51 -17.11 6.75
N LEU A 128 18.79 -16.39 7.85
CA LEU A 128 17.87 -15.41 8.40
C LEU A 128 17.64 -14.24 7.43
N HIS A 129 18.69 -13.76 6.74
CA HIS A 129 18.55 -12.76 5.69
C HIS A 129 17.58 -13.23 4.59
N LEU A 130 17.76 -14.46 4.10
CA LEU A 130 16.89 -15.05 3.08
C LEU A 130 15.44 -15.21 3.56
N ASP A 131 15.23 -15.74 4.77
CA ASP A 131 13.90 -15.95 5.35
C ASP A 131 13.16 -14.62 5.50
N LEU A 132 13.84 -13.57 5.95
CA LEU A 132 13.27 -12.23 6.09
C LEU A 132 12.96 -11.59 4.73
N ALA A 133 13.83 -11.75 3.73
CA ALA A 133 13.59 -11.27 2.37
C ALA A 133 12.37 -11.97 1.72
N LEU A 134 12.27 -13.29 1.91
CA LEU A 134 11.12 -14.08 1.44
C LEU A 134 9.82 -13.69 2.15
N ALA A 135 9.87 -13.47 3.47
CA ALA A 135 8.72 -12.99 4.23
C ALA A 135 8.26 -11.61 3.75
N ALA A 136 9.20 -10.68 3.48
CA ALA A 136 8.88 -9.37 2.92
C ALA A 136 8.20 -9.49 1.54
N LEU A 137 8.72 -10.34 0.65
CA LEU A 137 8.13 -10.60 -0.66
C LEU A 137 6.73 -11.19 -0.54
N GLY A 138 6.54 -12.22 0.30
CA GLY A 138 5.23 -12.85 0.52
C GLY A 138 4.18 -11.86 1.05
N LEU A 139 4.55 -11.04 2.05
CA LEU A 139 3.68 -10.00 2.60
C LEU A 139 3.33 -8.93 1.58
N LEU A 140 4.27 -8.53 0.72
CA LEU A 140 4.02 -7.56 -0.34
C LEU A 140 3.08 -8.14 -1.41
N LEU A 141 3.30 -9.37 -1.85
CA LEU A 141 2.42 -10.06 -2.79
C LEU A 141 1.02 -10.24 -2.23
N ALA A 142 0.89 -10.59 -0.95
CA ALA A 142 -0.40 -10.69 -0.27
C ALA A 142 -1.14 -9.34 -0.26
N GLN A 143 -0.42 -8.22 -0.03
CA GLN A 143 -1.00 -6.88 -0.11
C GLN A 143 -1.48 -6.53 -1.52
N LEU A 144 -0.69 -6.83 -2.55
CA LEU A 144 -1.05 -6.57 -3.94
C LEU A 144 -2.23 -7.46 -4.39
N ALA A 145 -2.23 -8.73 -4.00
CA ALA A 145 -3.32 -9.66 -4.28
C ALA A 145 -4.62 -9.22 -3.59
N GLY A 146 -4.54 -8.79 -2.32
CA GLY A 146 -5.67 -8.21 -1.61
C GLY A 146 -6.19 -6.95 -2.29
N ALA A 147 -5.29 -6.08 -2.77
CA ALA A 147 -5.65 -4.89 -3.55
C ALA A 147 -6.39 -5.25 -4.84
N LEU A 148 -5.85 -6.21 -5.61
CA LEU A 148 -6.45 -6.66 -6.87
C LEU A 148 -7.79 -7.36 -6.67
N TRP A 149 -7.90 -8.22 -5.66
CA TRP A 149 -9.15 -8.91 -5.30
C TRP A 149 -10.25 -7.92 -4.98
N GLN A 150 -9.96 -6.92 -4.14
CA GLN A 150 -10.93 -5.89 -3.80
C GLN A 150 -11.31 -5.06 -5.02
N HIS A 151 -10.33 -4.70 -5.85
CA HIS A 151 -10.54 -3.94 -7.07
C HIS A 151 -11.52 -4.66 -8.02
N ARG A 152 -11.31 -5.97 -8.21
CA ARG A 152 -12.21 -6.84 -8.97
C ARG A 152 -13.61 -6.87 -8.36
N ARG A 153 -13.71 -6.96 -7.02
CA ARG A 153 -15.01 -7.02 -6.32
C ARG A 153 -15.77 -5.69 -6.35
N SER A 154 -15.08 -4.56 -6.45
CA SER A 154 -15.70 -3.23 -6.60
C SER A 154 -16.22 -2.95 -8.00
N GLY A 155 -15.85 -3.73 -9.02
CA GLY A 155 -16.21 -3.44 -10.41
C GLY A 155 -15.49 -2.21 -10.99
N ASP A 156 -14.47 -1.70 -10.31
CA ASP A 156 -13.70 -0.55 -10.77
C ASP A 156 -12.82 -0.93 -11.98
N ALA A 157 -12.49 0.05 -12.82
CA ALA A 157 -11.55 -0.15 -13.92
C ALA A 157 -10.10 -0.11 -13.39
N LEU A 158 -9.36 -1.22 -13.53
CA LEU A 158 -8.01 -1.39 -12.95
C LEU A 158 -7.00 -0.43 -13.55
N LEU A 159 -7.03 -0.29 -14.87
CA LEU A 159 -6.07 0.52 -15.61
C LEU A 159 -6.19 2.01 -15.25
N PRO A 160 -7.39 2.63 -15.21
CA PRO A 160 -7.57 3.98 -14.66
C PRO A 160 -7.14 4.14 -13.19
N ALA A 161 -7.36 3.13 -12.35
CA ALA A 161 -6.93 3.16 -10.95
C ALA A 161 -5.40 3.21 -10.82
N LEU A 162 -4.69 2.40 -11.61
CA LEU A 162 -3.23 2.38 -11.62
C LEU A 162 -2.65 3.64 -12.30
N LEU A 163 -3.10 3.97 -13.51
CA LEU A 163 -2.50 5.04 -14.32
C LEU A 163 -2.91 6.45 -13.89
N LYS A 164 -4.15 6.63 -13.43
CA LYS A 164 -4.71 7.95 -13.08
C LYS A 164 -5.11 8.08 -11.61
N GLY A 165 -5.10 6.99 -10.85
CA GLY A 165 -5.53 7.00 -9.46
C GLY A 165 -7.04 7.19 -9.31
N LEU A 166 -7.81 6.86 -10.34
CA LEU A 166 -9.26 6.99 -10.35
C LEU A 166 -9.92 5.76 -9.71
N GLY A 167 -11.01 5.97 -9.00
CA GLY A 167 -11.89 4.88 -8.54
C GLY A 167 -13.28 5.40 -8.21
N THR A 168 -14.20 4.50 -7.92
CA THR A 168 -15.55 4.90 -7.51
C THR A 168 -15.54 5.37 -6.06
N GLY A 169 -16.05 6.57 -5.80
CA GLY A 169 -16.04 7.16 -4.46
C GLY A 169 -16.94 8.37 -4.32
N ARG A 170 -17.11 8.83 -3.08
CA ARG A 170 -17.83 10.08 -2.81
C ARG A 170 -16.97 11.30 -3.13
N LEU A 171 -17.59 12.43 -3.41
CA LEU A 171 -16.88 13.68 -3.70
C LEU A 171 -16.02 14.18 -2.53
N ASP A 172 -16.40 13.88 -1.28
CA ASP A 172 -15.63 14.20 -0.08
C ASP A 172 -14.43 13.26 0.15
N GLU A 173 -14.44 12.08 -0.47
CA GLU A 173 -13.32 11.12 -0.49
C GLU A 173 -12.28 11.45 -1.58
N ALA A 174 -12.66 12.27 -2.56
CA ALA A 174 -11.79 12.70 -3.64
C ALA A 174 -10.58 13.47 -3.10
N LEU A 175 -9.40 13.18 -3.67
CA LEU A 175 -8.25 14.03 -3.50
C LEU A 175 -8.57 15.40 -4.08
N ARG A 176 -8.77 16.39 -3.20
CA ARG A 176 -8.88 17.79 -3.60
C ARG A 176 -7.67 18.10 -4.47
N HIS A 177 -7.91 18.48 -5.72
CA HIS A 177 -6.86 19.11 -6.50
C HIS A 177 -6.50 20.36 -5.70
N GLY A 178 -5.27 20.41 -5.18
CA GLY A 178 -4.74 21.68 -4.76
C GLY A 178 -4.82 22.59 -5.98
N SER A 179 -5.69 23.59 -5.95
CA SER A 179 -5.29 24.85 -6.55
C SER A 179 -4.02 25.22 -5.78
N ALA A 180 -2.86 24.96 -6.38
CA ALA A 180 -1.66 25.65 -5.97
C ALA A 180 -1.99 27.14 -6.10
N ARG A 181 -2.15 27.80 -4.95
CA ARG A 181 -1.89 29.23 -4.83
C ARG A 181 -0.40 29.35 -4.52
#